data_AF-A0A1M7RPL4-F1
#
_entry.id   AF-A0A1M7RPL4-F1
#
_cell.length_a   1.000
_cell.length_b   1.000
_cell.length_c   1.000
_cell.angle_alpha   90.00
_cell.angle_beta   90.00
_cell.angle_gamma   90.00
#
_symmetry.space_group_name_H-M   'P 1'
#
loop_
_entity.id
_entity.type
_entity.pdbx_description
1 polymer ?
#
loop_
_entity_poly.entity_id
_entity_poly.type
_entity_poly.pdbx_seq_one_letter_code
_entity_poly.pdbx_strand_id
1 'polypeptide(L)'
;MIRRRQRRPPTTSIGRPVGPILTAAREEAAWAGHGYVGVEHLLIALARTDSGLLAEHAVTPASARLAVRQVVAAGDGDGPRWDAEALLGTLGIDLAQIRRQVEESFGPDAVHQLYSGPVGWNLRPRGPLCDPPMTPQLKRALHRALGRCWDASPSRLSDRLLLGALDADSAGLTSVLTRLGVEPGRLRAAVRLD
;
A
#
# COMPACT_ATOMS: atom_id res chain seq x y z
N MET A 1 -0.25 -7.41 45.32
CA MET A 1 1.03 -7.73 44.66
C MET A 1 0.75 -8.00 43.17
N ILE A 2 0.80 -6.96 42.33
CA ILE A 2 0.40 -7.03 40.91
C ILE A 2 1.58 -7.60 40.11
N ARG A 3 1.43 -8.79 39.55
CA ARG A 3 2.44 -9.38 38.64
C ARG A 3 2.56 -8.47 37.41
N ARG A 4 3.64 -7.70 37.33
CA ARG A 4 4.07 -7.03 36.09
C ARG A 4 4.22 -8.12 35.03
N ARG A 5 3.32 -8.14 34.03
CA ARG A 5 3.55 -8.90 32.80
C ARG A 5 4.86 -8.38 32.22
N GLN A 6 5.89 -9.23 32.22
CA GLN A 6 7.15 -8.93 31.57
C GLN A 6 6.83 -8.59 30.10
N ARG A 7 7.12 -7.35 29.70
CA ARG A 7 7.05 -6.94 28.30
C ARG A 7 8.01 -7.84 27.54
N ARG A 8 7.48 -8.60 26.56
CA ARG A 8 8.32 -9.31 25.59
C ARG A 8 9.30 -8.30 24.96
N PRO A 9 10.58 -8.64 24.79
CA PRO A 9 11.53 -7.77 24.09
C PRO A 9 10.99 -7.50 22.67
N PRO A 10 11.28 -6.32 22.07
CA PRO A 10 10.92 -6.06 20.69
C PRO A 10 11.57 -7.16 19.85
N THR A 11 10.74 -7.99 19.22
CA THR A 11 11.22 -8.99 18.26
C THR A 11 11.94 -8.22 17.17
N THR A 12 13.25 -8.45 17.04
CA THR A 12 14.04 -8.06 15.87
C THR A 12 13.21 -8.40 14.64
N SER A 13 12.82 -7.40 13.85
CA SER A 13 11.87 -7.61 12.76
C SER A 13 12.47 -8.59 11.77
N ILE A 14 12.03 -9.85 11.82
CA ILE A 14 12.12 -10.73 10.65
C ILE A 14 11.41 -9.93 9.57
N GLY A 15 12.19 -9.39 8.63
CA GLY A 15 11.67 -8.50 7.60
C GLY A 15 10.54 -9.23 6.90
N ARG A 16 9.31 -8.72 7.04
CA ARG A 16 8.18 -9.29 6.34
C ARG A 16 8.52 -9.24 4.85
N PRO A 17 8.46 -10.36 4.12
CA PRO A 17 8.91 -10.41 2.72
C PRO A 17 8.08 -9.52 1.79
N VAL A 18 6.83 -9.26 2.17
CA VAL A 18 5.93 -8.29 1.54
C VAL A 18 6.26 -6.84 1.88
N GLY A 19 7.02 -6.62 2.96
CA GLY A 19 7.40 -5.30 3.48
C GLY A 19 8.02 -4.40 2.42
N PRO A 20 9.08 -4.82 1.71
CA PRO A 20 9.70 -4.02 0.66
C PRO A 20 8.73 -3.58 -0.46
N ILE A 21 7.85 -4.48 -0.91
CA ILE A 21 6.85 -4.18 -1.95
C ILE A 21 5.80 -3.18 -1.43
N LEU A 22 5.37 -3.33 -0.18
CA LEU A 22 4.44 -2.37 0.43
C LEU A 22 5.07 -1.01 0.75
N THR A 23 6.37 -0.99 1.06
CA THR A 23 7.13 0.26 1.19
C THR A 23 7.21 0.94 -0.16
N ALA A 24 7.55 0.19 -1.22
CA ALA A 24 7.53 0.69 -2.59
C ALA A 24 6.17 1.27 -3.00
N ALA A 25 5.07 0.56 -2.71
CA ALA A 25 3.73 1.05 -3.02
C ALA A 25 3.36 2.33 -2.24
N ARG A 26 3.85 2.49 -1.01
CA ARG A 26 3.68 3.74 -0.24
C ARG A 26 4.49 4.88 -0.83
N GLU A 27 5.72 4.63 -1.25
CA GLU A 27 6.56 5.63 -1.93
C GLU A 27 5.85 6.15 -3.20
N GLU A 28 5.27 5.26 -4.00
CA GLU A 28 4.52 5.65 -5.21
C GLU A 28 3.27 6.47 -4.87
N ALA A 29 2.54 6.12 -3.82
CA ALA A 29 1.39 6.90 -3.35
C ALA A 29 1.81 8.32 -2.93
N ALA A 30 2.90 8.42 -2.15
CA ALA A 30 3.45 9.70 -1.69
C ALA A 30 3.95 10.56 -2.87
N TRP A 31 4.66 9.98 -3.83
CA TRP A 31 5.11 10.68 -5.03
C TRP A 31 3.97 11.14 -5.94
N ALA A 32 2.84 10.42 -5.92
CA ALA A 32 1.64 10.82 -6.62
C ALA A 32 0.81 11.87 -5.86
N GLY A 33 1.15 12.15 -4.59
CA GLY A 33 0.34 13.02 -3.72
C GLY A 33 -1.02 12.39 -3.39
N HIS A 34 -1.10 11.07 -3.36
CA HIS A 34 -2.32 10.34 -3.00
C HIS A 34 -2.26 9.96 -1.52
N GLY A 35 -3.12 10.52 -0.67
CA GLY A 35 -3.19 10.10 0.75
C GLY A 35 -3.89 8.76 1.00
N TYR A 36 -3.71 7.80 0.09
CA TYR A 36 -4.12 6.42 0.24
C TYR A 36 -3.16 5.50 -0.55
N VAL A 37 -3.08 4.22 -0.17
CA VAL A 37 -2.34 3.21 -0.93
C VAL A 37 -3.35 2.28 -1.62
N GLY A 38 -3.42 2.37 -2.95
CA GLY A 38 -4.30 1.56 -3.79
C GLY A 38 -3.61 0.38 -4.46
N VAL A 39 -4.39 -0.41 -5.19
CA VAL A 39 -3.89 -1.56 -5.96
C VAL A 39 -3.04 -1.09 -7.14
N GLU A 40 -3.33 0.10 -7.64
CA GLU A 40 -2.58 0.77 -8.70
C GLU A 40 -1.16 1.16 -8.26
N HIS A 41 -0.97 1.54 -6.99
CA HIS A 41 0.37 1.76 -6.43
C HIS A 41 1.13 0.44 -6.24
N LEU A 42 0.41 -0.62 -5.87
CA LEU A 42 0.97 -1.98 -5.83
C LEU A 42 1.41 -2.42 -7.23
N LEU A 43 0.64 -2.14 -8.29
CA LEU A 43 1.02 -2.46 -9.67
C LEU A 43 2.34 -1.78 -10.06
N ILE A 44 2.51 -0.49 -9.75
CA ILE A 44 3.76 0.23 -10.02
C ILE A 44 4.92 -0.38 -9.23
N ALA A 45 4.70 -0.70 -7.95
CA ALA A 45 5.70 -1.34 -7.10
C ALA A 45 6.14 -2.70 -7.67
N LEU A 46 5.19 -3.54 -8.11
CA LEU A 46 5.47 -4.84 -8.74
C LEU A 46 6.25 -4.66 -10.05
N ALA A 47 5.86 -3.71 -10.89
CA ALA A 47 6.58 -3.39 -12.13
C ALA A 47 8.02 -2.91 -11.87
N ARG A 48 8.30 -2.38 -10.67
CA ARG A 48 9.65 -1.94 -10.24
C ARG A 48 10.49 -3.10 -9.68
N THR A 49 9.88 -3.99 -8.91
CA THR A 49 10.60 -5.04 -8.15
C THR A 49 10.80 -6.34 -8.92
N ASP A 50 9.89 -6.68 -9.84
CA ASP A 50 9.92 -7.95 -10.57
C ASP A 50 9.22 -7.77 -11.92
N SER A 51 9.99 -7.31 -12.90
CA SER A 51 9.45 -6.76 -14.15
C SER A 51 9.13 -7.81 -15.21
N GLY A 52 9.43 -9.10 -15.03
CA GLY A 52 9.32 -10.10 -16.10
C GLY A 52 7.94 -10.13 -16.77
N LEU A 53 6.92 -10.56 -16.03
CA LEU A 53 5.56 -10.67 -16.56
C LEU A 53 4.97 -9.30 -16.94
N LEU A 54 5.11 -8.29 -16.08
CA LEU A 54 4.52 -6.98 -16.35
C LEU A 54 5.17 -6.28 -17.57
N ALA A 55 6.49 -6.39 -17.76
CA ALA A 55 7.18 -5.84 -18.90
C ALA A 55 6.86 -6.56 -20.21
N GLU A 56 6.65 -7.88 -20.19
CA GLU A 56 6.16 -8.65 -21.35
C GLU A 56 4.81 -8.12 -21.87
N HIS A 57 4.01 -7.56 -20.98
CA HIS A 57 2.74 -6.89 -21.30
C HIS A 57 2.86 -5.37 -21.42
N ALA A 58 4.07 -4.84 -21.64
CA ALA A 58 4.38 -3.41 -21.76
C ALA A 58 4.00 -2.54 -20.55
N VAL A 59 3.77 -3.16 -19.38
CA VAL A 59 3.53 -2.44 -18.11
C VAL A 59 4.87 -2.12 -17.46
N THR A 60 5.38 -0.93 -17.76
CA THR A 60 6.59 -0.38 -17.12
C THR A 60 6.21 0.56 -15.97
N PRO A 61 7.09 0.79 -14.97
CA PRO A 61 6.82 1.77 -13.91
C PRO A 61 6.47 3.15 -14.45
N ALA A 62 7.13 3.61 -15.51
CA ALA A 62 6.86 4.91 -16.14
C ALA A 62 5.46 4.96 -16.76
N SER A 63 5.10 3.95 -17.55
CA SER A 63 3.76 3.86 -18.17
C SER A 63 2.65 3.75 -17.12
N ALA A 64 2.86 2.91 -16.09
CA ALA A 64 1.90 2.70 -15.02
C ALA A 64 1.68 3.98 -14.21
N ARG A 65 2.75 4.72 -13.86
CA ARG A 65 2.63 6.03 -13.19
C ARG A 65 1.82 7.03 -14.01
N LEU A 66 2.06 7.10 -15.33
CA LEU A 66 1.29 7.99 -16.20
C LEU A 66 -0.19 7.60 -16.23
N ALA A 67 -0.50 6.31 -16.40
CA ALA A 67 -1.87 5.81 -16.39
C ALA A 67 -2.58 6.09 -15.06
N VAL A 68 -1.91 5.84 -13.93
CA VAL A 68 -2.43 6.12 -12.58
C VAL A 68 -2.78 7.59 -12.40
N ARG A 69 -1.87 8.51 -12.76
CA ARG A 69 -2.13 9.95 -12.67
C ARG A 69 -3.37 10.35 -13.46
N GLN A 70 -3.55 9.80 -14.67
CA GLN A 70 -4.70 10.12 -15.51
C GLN A 70 -6.02 9.52 -14.98
N VAL A 71 -6.00 8.29 -14.45
CA VAL A 71 -7.18 7.66 -13.85
C VAL A 71 -7.64 8.43 -12.62
N VAL A 72 -6.71 8.79 -11.73
CA VAL A 72 -7.06 9.54 -10.51
C VAL A 72 -7.53 10.95 -10.86
N ALA A 73 -6.89 11.64 -11.81
CA ALA A 73 -7.36 12.95 -12.28
C ALA A 73 -8.76 12.92 -12.91
N ALA A 74 -9.16 11.79 -13.51
CA ALA A 74 -10.51 11.58 -14.03
C ALA A 74 -11.54 11.22 -12.94
N GLY A 75 -11.10 10.95 -11.71
CA GLY A 75 -11.96 10.54 -10.60
C GLY A 75 -12.31 9.05 -10.60
N ASP A 76 -11.60 8.24 -11.38
CA ASP A 76 -11.82 6.80 -11.57
C ASP A 76 -10.93 5.93 -10.64
N GLY A 77 -10.18 6.55 -9.72
CA GLY A 77 -9.33 5.85 -8.75
C GLY A 77 -10.13 5.18 -7.61
N ASP A 78 -9.53 4.17 -6.98
CA ASP A 78 -10.17 3.43 -5.87
C ASP A 78 -10.11 4.15 -4.51
N GLY A 79 -9.31 5.21 -4.42
CA GLY A 79 -9.11 5.92 -3.17
C GLY A 79 -10.11 7.03 -2.91
N PRO A 80 -10.13 7.55 -1.68
CA PRO A 80 -10.91 8.74 -1.37
C PRO A 80 -10.48 9.92 -2.25
N ARG A 81 -11.46 10.68 -2.74
CA ARG A 81 -11.24 11.85 -3.60
C ARG A 81 -10.39 12.95 -2.94
N TRP A 82 -10.38 12.98 -1.62
CA TRP A 82 -9.58 13.91 -0.83
C TRP A 82 -8.87 13.14 0.26
N ASP A 83 -7.61 13.46 0.47
CA ASP A 83 -6.90 13.02 1.65
C ASP A 83 -6.94 14.06 2.77
N ALA A 84 -6.68 13.59 3.99
CA ALA A 84 -6.71 14.44 5.17
C ALA A 84 -5.64 15.54 5.13
N GLU A 85 -4.50 15.28 4.48
CA GLU A 85 -3.38 16.22 4.39
C GLU A 85 -3.75 17.42 3.52
N ALA A 86 -4.28 17.18 2.33
CA ALA A 86 -4.78 18.20 1.41
C ALA A 86 -5.91 19.00 2.04
N LEU A 87 -6.89 18.34 2.67
CA LEU A 87 -8.01 19.02 3.31
C LEU A 87 -7.54 19.90 4.47
N LEU A 88 -6.73 19.36 5.38
CA LEU A 88 -6.22 20.11 6.52
C LEU A 88 -5.23 21.21 6.09
N GLY A 89 -4.49 20.99 5.01
CA GLY A 89 -3.64 21.99 4.36
C GLY A 89 -4.44 23.22 3.90
N THR A 90 -5.68 23.06 3.43
CA THR A 90 -6.56 24.21 3.11
C THR A 90 -6.88 25.09 4.31
N LEU A 91 -6.77 24.55 5.53
CA LEU A 91 -6.93 25.26 6.80
C LEU A 91 -5.59 25.74 7.38
N GLY A 92 -4.49 25.60 6.64
CA GLY A 92 -3.13 25.96 7.10
C GLY A 92 -2.50 24.95 8.07
N ILE A 93 -3.02 23.73 8.13
CA ILE A 93 -2.49 22.67 9.00
C ILE A 93 -1.55 21.77 8.20
N ASP A 94 -0.25 21.91 8.43
CA ASP A 94 0.80 21.07 7.82
C ASP A 94 1.03 19.81 8.66
N LEU A 95 0.48 18.68 8.21
CA LEU A 95 0.64 17.38 8.87
C LEU A 95 2.08 16.87 8.87
N ALA A 96 2.84 17.17 7.81
CA ALA A 96 4.24 16.76 7.72
C ALA A 96 5.09 17.54 8.74
N GLN A 97 4.83 18.83 8.92
CA GLN A 97 5.44 19.63 9.98
C GLN A 97 5.06 19.10 11.37
N ILE A 98 3.76 18.85 11.61
CA ILE A 98 3.30 18.32 12.90
C ILE A 98 4.00 17.00 13.21
N ARG A 99 4.07 16.08 12.23
CA ARG A 99 4.75 14.80 12.39
C ARG A 99 6.22 14.98 12.75
N ARG A 100 6.97 15.80 12.00
CA ARG A 100 8.39 16.08 12.29
C ARG A 100 8.57 16.62 13.71
N GLN A 101 7.77 17.61 14.09
CA GLN A 101 7.86 18.22 15.42
C GLN A 101 7.55 17.23 16.54
N VAL A 102 6.58 16.33 16.33
CA VAL A 102 6.25 15.27 17.28
C VAL A 102 7.40 14.26 17.40
N GLU A 103 7.96 13.80 16.28
CA GLU A 103 9.09 12.85 16.28
C GLU A 103 10.37 13.47 16.88
N GLU A 104 10.62 14.76 16.62
CA GLU A 104 11.73 15.52 17.23
C GLU A 104 11.56 15.68 18.75
N SER A 105 10.33 15.94 19.22
CA SER A 105 10.06 16.19 20.63
C SER A 105 9.94 14.92 21.48
N PHE A 106 9.40 13.84 20.91
CA PHE A 106 9.00 12.64 21.65
C PHE A 106 9.70 11.35 21.17
N GLY A 107 10.54 11.44 20.14
CA GLY A 107 11.32 10.34 19.58
C GLY A 107 10.75 9.79 18.26
N PRO A 108 11.55 9.04 17.50
CA PRO A 108 11.26 8.62 16.12
C PRO A 108 10.01 7.73 15.97
N ASP A 109 9.60 7.04 17.05
CA ASP A 109 8.42 6.18 17.05
C ASP A 109 7.20 6.81 17.73
N ALA A 110 7.25 8.10 18.10
CA ALA A 110 6.21 8.74 18.90
C ALA A 110 4.82 8.64 18.25
N VAL A 111 4.74 8.89 16.95
CA VAL A 111 3.49 8.77 16.18
C VAL A 111 3.01 7.32 16.14
N HIS A 112 3.91 6.37 15.88
CA HIS A 112 3.55 4.95 15.88
C HIS A 112 3.04 4.49 17.26
N GLN A 113 3.65 4.96 18.34
CA GLN A 113 3.24 4.67 19.72
C GLN A 113 1.88 5.29 20.05
N LEU A 114 1.62 6.52 19.60
CA LEU A 114 0.33 7.21 19.78
C LEU A 114 -0.84 6.38 19.25
N TYR A 115 -0.68 5.75 18.08
CA TYR A 115 -1.73 4.96 17.42
C TYR A 115 -1.67 3.46 17.74
N SER A 116 -0.63 3.01 18.45
CA SER A 116 -0.49 1.63 18.91
C SER A 116 -1.28 1.39 20.21
N GLY A 117 -2.60 1.31 20.09
CA GLY A 117 -3.46 0.86 21.20
C GLY A 117 -3.41 -0.66 21.41
N PRO A 118 -3.70 -1.16 22.64
CA PRO A 118 -3.85 -2.59 22.92
C PRO A 118 -5.11 -3.23 22.28
N VAL A 119 -5.94 -2.42 21.62
CA VAL A 119 -7.14 -2.87 20.90
C VAL A 119 -6.72 -3.65 19.64
N GLY A 120 -7.45 -4.72 19.32
CA GLY A 120 -7.12 -5.64 18.22
C GLY A 120 -6.87 -4.95 16.88
N TRP A 121 -6.23 -5.65 15.93
CA TRP A 121 -5.76 -5.07 14.65
C TRP A 121 -6.85 -4.30 13.86
N ASN A 122 -8.11 -4.73 13.97
CA ASN A 122 -9.28 -4.08 13.34
C ASN A 122 -9.75 -2.79 14.02
N LEU A 123 -9.25 -2.49 15.23
CA LEU A 123 -9.65 -1.37 16.08
C LEU A 123 -8.47 -0.44 16.41
N ARG A 124 -7.33 -0.59 15.72
CA ARG A 124 -6.22 0.36 15.89
C ARG A 124 -6.68 1.72 15.37
N PRO A 125 -6.66 2.77 16.22
CA PRO A 125 -6.95 4.11 15.74
C PRO A 125 -5.94 4.44 14.65
N ARG A 126 -6.42 4.84 13.47
CA ARG A 126 -5.62 5.48 12.44
C ARG A 126 -5.92 6.95 12.50
N GLY A 127 -4.91 7.78 12.27
CA GLY A 127 -5.12 9.22 12.21
C GLY A 127 -4.25 9.87 11.15
N PRO A 128 -4.39 11.19 10.99
CA PRO A 128 -3.78 11.94 9.90
C PRO A 128 -2.24 11.94 9.93
N LEU A 129 -1.63 11.62 11.08
CA LEU A 129 -0.17 11.53 11.20
C LEU A 129 0.38 10.12 10.87
N CYS A 130 -0.47 9.11 10.71
CA CYS A 130 -0.05 7.76 10.31
C CYS A 130 0.27 7.67 8.82
N ASP A 131 0.88 6.54 8.42
CA ASP A 131 0.91 6.11 7.02
C ASP A 131 -0.49 6.20 6.38
N PRO A 132 -0.57 6.56 5.09
CA PRO A 132 -1.83 6.61 4.36
C PRO A 132 -2.55 5.24 4.41
N PRO A 133 -3.89 5.24 4.54
CA PRO A 133 -4.63 3.99 4.61
C PRO A 133 -4.56 3.21 3.30
N MET A 134 -4.57 1.88 3.41
CA MET A 134 -4.74 1.00 2.26
C MET A 134 -6.22 0.96 1.87
N THR A 135 -6.51 0.99 0.57
CA THR A 135 -7.88 0.80 0.07
C THR A 135 -8.42 -0.58 0.45
N PRO A 136 -9.75 -0.77 0.55
CA PRO A 136 -10.35 -2.09 0.74
C PRO A 136 -9.88 -3.12 -0.29
N GLN A 137 -9.72 -2.70 -1.55
CA GLN A 137 -9.24 -3.49 -2.67
C GLN A 137 -7.82 -3.98 -2.41
N LEU A 138 -6.90 -3.08 -2.01
CA LEU A 138 -5.54 -3.48 -1.69
C LEU A 138 -5.49 -4.48 -0.52
N LYS A 139 -6.29 -4.27 0.53
CA LYS A 139 -6.39 -5.25 1.63
C LYS A 139 -6.88 -6.61 1.15
N ARG A 140 -7.88 -6.65 0.26
CA ARG A 140 -8.37 -7.90 -0.36
C ARG A 140 -7.28 -8.56 -1.20
N ALA A 141 -6.56 -7.79 -2.01
CA ALA A 141 -5.46 -8.29 -2.84
C ALA A 141 -4.39 -8.99 -1.98
N LEU A 142 -3.96 -8.32 -0.91
CA LEU A 142 -2.97 -8.88 0.03
C LEU A 142 -3.50 -10.11 0.75
N HIS A 143 -4.76 -10.11 1.20
CA HIS A 143 -5.38 -11.28 1.82
C HIS A 143 -5.45 -12.49 0.86
N ARG A 144 -5.77 -12.28 -0.42
CA ARG A 144 -5.81 -13.36 -1.42
C ARG A 144 -4.41 -13.88 -1.76
N ALA A 145 -3.44 -12.98 -1.90
CA ALA A 145 -2.07 -13.34 -2.24
C ALA A 145 -1.35 -14.11 -1.11
N LEU A 146 -1.60 -13.70 0.14
CA LEU A 146 -0.82 -14.12 1.31
C LEU A 146 -1.59 -15.04 2.26
N GLY A 147 -2.92 -14.96 2.31
CA GLY A 147 -3.74 -15.68 3.28
C GLY A 147 -3.25 -15.46 4.72
N ARG A 148 -2.96 -16.56 5.44
CA ARG A 148 -2.36 -16.55 6.78
C ARG A 148 -0.82 -16.45 6.77
N CYS A 149 -0.18 -16.49 5.60
CA CYS A 149 1.26 -16.52 5.41
C CYS A 149 1.86 -15.11 5.30
N TRP A 150 1.38 -14.15 6.10
CA TRP A 150 1.86 -12.76 6.03
C TRP A 150 3.36 -12.62 6.36
N ASP A 151 3.83 -13.46 7.27
CA ASP A 151 5.21 -13.45 7.76
C ASP A 151 6.10 -14.49 7.05
N ALA A 152 5.56 -15.30 6.13
CA ALA A 152 6.33 -16.22 5.30
C ALA A 152 6.46 -15.63 3.88
N SER A 153 7.60 -15.84 3.22
CA SER A 153 7.77 -15.42 1.82
C SER A 153 7.27 -16.55 0.95
N PRO A 154 6.02 -16.51 0.42
CA PRO A 154 5.64 -17.52 -0.55
C PRO A 154 6.58 -17.43 -1.76
N SER A 155 6.84 -18.57 -2.39
CA SER A 155 7.44 -18.59 -3.72
C SER A 155 6.60 -17.70 -4.65
N ARG A 156 7.28 -17.03 -5.60
CA ARG A 156 6.66 -16.17 -6.60
C ARG A 156 5.73 -15.11 -5.97
N LEU A 157 6.22 -14.44 -4.94
CA LEU A 157 5.44 -13.44 -4.20
C LEU A 157 4.85 -12.36 -5.13
N SER A 158 5.63 -11.86 -6.09
CA SER A 158 5.19 -10.86 -7.07
C SER A 158 3.99 -11.33 -7.88
N ASP A 159 4.04 -12.56 -8.40
CA ASP A 159 2.97 -13.18 -9.20
C ASP A 159 1.69 -13.36 -8.38
N ARG A 160 1.81 -13.79 -7.11
CA ARG A 160 0.66 -13.95 -6.20
C ARG A 160 0.04 -12.60 -5.86
N LEU A 161 0.85 -11.58 -5.63
CA LEU A 161 0.38 -10.21 -5.39
C LEU A 161 -0.31 -9.63 -6.62
N LEU A 162 0.23 -9.88 -7.82
CA LEU A 162 -0.40 -9.47 -9.06
C LEU A 162 -1.74 -10.17 -9.28
N LEU A 163 -1.81 -11.49 -9.09
CA LEU A 163 -3.08 -12.22 -9.19
C LEU A 163 -4.09 -11.72 -8.16
N GLY A 164 -3.66 -11.54 -6.90
CA GLY A 164 -4.49 -10.97 -5.85
C GLY A 164 -5.01 -9.56 -6.20
N ALA A 165 -4.18 -8.73 -6.84
CA ALA A 165 -4.55 -7.41 -7.33
C ALA A 165 -5.60 -7.48 -8.43
N LEU A 166 -5.40 -8.34 -9.43
CA LEU A 166 -6.33 -8.54 -10.55
C LEU A 166 -7.70 -9.04 -10.06
N ASP A 167 -7.74 -9.78 -8.96
CA ASP A 167 -9.00 -10.31 -8.43
C ASP A 167 -9.62 -9.40 -7.35
N ALA A 168 -9.02 -8.26 -7.01
CA ALA A 168 -9.45 -7.42 -5.89
C ALA A 168 -10.76 -6.61 -6.11
N ASP A 169 -11.40 -6.76 -7.28
CA ASP A 169 -12.56 -5.98 -7.72
C ASP A 169 -12.26 -4.47 -7.68
N SER A 170 -11.15 -4.09 -8.32
CA SER A 170 -10.62 -2.73 -8.35
C SER A 170 -11.00 -2.04 -9.67
N ALA A 171 -11.87 -1.02 -9.57
CA ALA A 171 -12.27 -0.21 -10.71
C ALA A 171 -11.10 0.69 -11.16
N GLY A 172 -10.33 1.22 -10.21
CA GLY A 172 -9.13 1.98 -10.46
C GLY A 172 -8.07 1.18 -11.22
N LEU A 173 -7.76 -0.05 -10.77
CA LEU A 173 -6.81 -0.92 -11.48
C LEU A 173 -7.31 -1.28 -12.88
N THR A 174 -8.60 -1.57 -13.02
CA THR A 174 -9.20 -1.87 -14.33
C THR A 174 -9.01 -0.68 -15.27
N SER A 175 -9.32 0.54 -14.82
CA SER A 175 -9.14 1.76 -15.60
C SER A 175 -7.67 2.02 -15.95
N VAL A 176 -6.74 1.72 -15.04
CA VAL A 176 -5.29 1.83 -15.28
C VAL A 176 -4.86 0.85 -16.39
N LEU A 177 -5.27 -0.41 -16.29
CA LEU A 177 -4.94 -1.43 -17.28
C LEU A 177 -5.56 -1.13 -18.65
N THR A 178 -6.81 -0.66 -18.70
CA THR A 178 -7.45 -0.19 -19.92
C THR A 178 -6.67 0.94 -20.59
N ARG A 179 -6.19 1.93 -19.82
CA ARG A 179 -5.34 3.01 -20.36
C ARG A 179 -4.00 2.51 -20.88
N LEU A 180 -3.46 1.46 -20.28
CA LEU A 180 -2.23 0.80 -20.74
C LEU A 180 -2.47 -0.10 -21.97
N GLY A 181 -3.73 -0.31 -22.38
CA GLY A 181 -4.08 -1.24 -23.44
C GLY A 181 -3.88 -2.71 -23.05
N VAL A 182 -3.89 -3.00 -21.74
CA VAL A 182 -3.63 -4.34 -21.19
C VAL A 182 -4.92 -4.95 -20.68
N GLU A 183 -5.29 -6.08 -21.27
CA GLU A 183 -6.45 -6.84 -20.81
C GLU A 183 -6.15 -7.60 -19.51
N PRO A 184 -6.91 -7.39 -18.42
CA PRO A 184 -6.68 -8.09 -17.15
C PRO A 184 -6.69 -9.62 -17.29
N GLY A 185 -7.51 -10.16 -18.20
CA GLY A 185 -7.57 -11.59 -18.49
C GLY A 185 -6.26 -12.16 -19.04
N ARG A 186 -5.51 -11.38 -19.83
CA ARG A 186 -4.19 -11.80 -20.33
C ARG A 186 -3.16 -11.89 -19.22
N LEU A 187 -3.12 -10.90 -18.33
CA LEU A 187 -2.23 -10.94 -17.16
C LEU A 187 -2.55 -12.14 -16.26
N ARG A 188 -3.83 -12.42 -15.99
CA ARG A 188 -4.22 -13.61 -15.21
C ARG A 188 -3.73 -14.91 -15.86
N ALA A 189 -3.88 -15.02 -17.18
CA ALA A 189 -3.46 -16.22 -17.91
C ALA A 189 -1.92 -16.38 -17.98
N ALA A 190 -1.17 -15.29 -17.86
CA ALA A 190 0.29 -15.28 -17.88
C ALA A 190 0.91 -15.65 -16.52
N VAL A 191 0.21 -15.42 -15.41
CA VAL A 191 0.68 -15.79 -14.07
C VAL A 191 0.84 -17.33 -13.96
N ARG A 192 2.01 -17.77 -13.51
CA ARG A 192 2.35 -19.20 -13.27
C ARG A 192 2.75 -19.36 -11.82
N LEU A 193 2.05 -20.20 -11.06
CA LEU A 193 2.28 -20.37 -9.62
C LEU A 193 3.06 -21.64 -9.25
N ASP A 194 3.65 -22.31 -10.24
CA ASP A 194 4.34 -23.60 -10.12
C ASP A 194 5.74 -23.48 -9.49
#